data_AF-A0A8H4KY64-F1
#
_entry.id   AF-A0A8H4KY64-F1
#
_cell.length_a   1.000
_cell.length_b   1.000
_cell.length_c   1.000
_cell.angle_alpha   90.00
_cell.angle_beta   90.00
_cell.angle_gamma   90.00
#
_symmetry.space_group_name_H-M   'P 1'
#
loop_
_entity.id
_entity.type
_entity.pdbx_description
1 polymer ?
#
loop_
_entity_poly.entity_id
_entity_poly.type
_entity_poly.pdbx_seq_one_letter_code
_entity_poly.pdbx_strand_id
1 'polypeptide(L)'
;MAESNMLQWTIILILIAVILSLIVLVQIISSYTAAYQAAPLEIATFVDTADFSVQENESYDRDVAKVQRLDDKIRLTRLLREIQKTGDDLREDINGMVFEEDTSKLKTSARLLWASKRSRLEDRVRRLDMLRMRFLVVYMGVVASQANTTTTTREKSSPPPPPPPLPTARDLEKSPIFKTPTRPALPKGLMEGIINRPPLRSLTTQALVNHPEPIPKPSRKGWAGVVQELQRSPKMHQRHASIERAMSGSYSKSP
;
A
#
# COMPACT_ATOMS: atom_id res chain seq x y z
N MET A 1 -36.45 69.65 -1.39
CA MET A 1 -35.97 68.90 -2.57
C MET A 1 -34.75 68.05 -2.26
N ALA A 2 -33.72 68.58 -1.56
CA ALA A 2 -32.56 67.77 -1.16
C ALA A 2 -32.91 66.65 -0.16
N GLU A 3 -33.75 66.92 0.85
CA GLU A 3 -34.09 65.95 1.90
C GLU A 3 -34.94 64.77 1.39
N SER A 4 -35.88 65.00 0.47
CA SER A 4 -36.68 63.95 -0.15
C SER A 4 -35.83 63.00 -1.00
N ASN A 5 -34.85 63.54 -1.73
CA ASN A 5 -33.90 62.73 -2.49
C ASN A 5 -33.01 61.91 -1.56
N MET A 6 -32.55 62.49 -0.46
CA MET A 6 -31.74 61.78 0.54
C MET A 6 -32.54 60.64 1.19
N LEU A 7 -33.79 60.89 1.60
CA LEU A 7 -34.68 59.84 2.14
C LEU A 7 -34.93 58.72 1.12
N GLN A 8 -35.17 59.06 -0.15
CA GLN A 8 -35.36 58.06 -1.21
C GLN A 8 -34.13 57.17 -1.40
N TRP A 9 -32.93 57.75 -1.44
CA TRP A 9 -31.68 56.98 -1.51
C TRP A 9 -31.48 56.09 -0.28
N THR A 10 -31.77 56.59 0.92
CA THR A 10 -31.66 55.76 2.14
C THR A 10 -32.61 54.56 2.13
N ILE A 11 -33.85 54.74 1.68
CA ILE A 11 -34.83 53.64 1.57
C ILE A 11 -34.35 52.61 0.55
N ILE A 12 -33.87 53.04 -0.62
CA ILE A 12 -33.34 52.13 -1.65
C ILE A 12 -32.12 51.37 -1.11
N LEU A 13 -31.19 52.04 -0.44
CA LEU A 13 -30.01 51.40 0.14
C LEU A 13 -30.37 50.38 1.22
N ILE A 14 -31.30 50.71 2.12
CA ILE A 14 -31.79 49.78 3.14
C ILE A 14 -32.48 48.58 2.48
N LEU A 15 -33.33 48.82 1.49
CA LEU A 15 -34.01 47.74 0.76
C LEU A 15 -33.01 46.80 0.09
N ILE A 16 -31.99 47.34 -0.59
CA ILE A 16 -30.93 46.54 -1.20
C ILE A 16 -30.16 45.77 -0.12
N ALA A 17 -29.79 46.41 0.99
CA ALA A 17 -29.09 45.75 2.09
C ALA A 17 -29.91 44.60 2.68
N VAL A 18 -31.22 44.79 2.87
CA VAL A 18 -32.14 43.74 3.34
C VAL A 18 -32.22 42.60 2.32
N ILE A 19 -32.39 42.90 1.03
CA ILE A 19 -32.44 41.87 -0.01
C ILE A 19 -31.13 41.08 -0.06
N LEU A 20 -29.98 41.74 -0.04
CA LEU A 20 -28.66 41.08 0.00
C LEU A 20 -28.51 40.22 1.24
N SER A 21 -28.95 40.71 2.42
CA SER A 21 -28.91 39.93 3.65
C SER A 21 -29.79 38.68 3.58
N LEU A 22 -30.97 38.79 2.96
CA LEU A 22 -31.91 37.68 2.80
C LEU A 22 -31.37 36.64 1.81
N ILE A 23 -30.71 37.08 0.72
CA ILE A 23 -30.02 36.17 -0.21
C ILE A 23 -28.94 35.38 0.52
N VAL A 24 -28.09 36.04 1.31
CA VAL A 24 -27.05 35.36 2.10
C VAL A 24 -27.67 34.39 3.10
N LEU A 25 -28.76 34.77 3.77
CA LEU A 25 -29.46 33.90 4.72
C LEU A 25 -30.00 32.64 4.04
N VAL A 26 -30.63 32.77 2.87
CA VAL A 26 -31.14 31.63 2.09
C VAL A 26 -30.00 30.72 1.64
N GLN A 27 -28.85 31.26 1.22
CA GLN A 27 -27.68 30.45 0.88
C GLN A 27 -27.17 29.65 2.08
N ILE A 28 -27.09 30.29 3.26
CA ILE A 28 -26.70 29.62 4.50
C ILE A 28 -27.69 28.50 4.81
N ILE A 29 -28.99 28.79 4.88
CA ILE A 29 -30.02 27.78 5.20
C ILE A 29 -29.98 26.62 4.20
N SER A 30 -29.84 26.90 2.90
CA SER A 30 -29.74 25.87 1.87
C SER A 30 -28.53 24.96 2.09
N SER A 31 -27.35 25.54 2.35
CA SER A 31 -26.13 24.77 2.61
C SER A 31 -26.23 23.89 3.87
N TYR A 32 -26.80 24.43 4.95
CA TYR A 32 -27.00 23.68 6.19
C TYR A 32 -28.10 22.61 6.07
N THR A 33 -29.14 22.86 5.28
CA THR A 33 -30.20 21.85 5.03
C THR A 33 -29.66 20.70 4.19
N ALA A 34 -28.87 20.99 3.16
CA ALA A 34 -28.18 19.95 2.38
C ALA A 34 -27.22 19.13 3.26
N ALA A 35 -26.43 19.80 4.11
CA ALA A 35 -25.55 19.13 5.07
C ALA A 35 -26.33 18.28 6.07
N TYR A 36 -27.47 18.76 6.57
CA TYR A 36 -28.34 18.03 7.49
C TYR A 36 -28.89 16.74 6.88
N GLN A 37 -29.29 16.78 5.61
CA GLN A 37 -29.81 15.60 4.91
C GLN A 37 -28.73 14.58 4.58
N ALA A 38 -27.51 15.03 4.26
CA ALA A 38 -26.38 14.15 3.91
C ALA A 38 -25.71 13.50 5.14
N ALA A 39 -25.78 14.15 6.30
CA ALA A 39 -25.12 13.72 7.53
C ALA A 39 -25.26 12.22 7.90
N PRO A 40 -26.46 11.59 7.89
CA PRO A 40 -26.61 10.19 8.29
C PRO A 40 -25.94 9.19 7.33
N LEU A 41 -25.86 9.49 6.04
CA LEU A 41 -25.22 8.60 5.08
C LEU A 41 -23.69 8.75 5.16
N GLU A 42 -23.21 9.98 5.31
CA GLU A 42 -21.79 10.26 5.39
C GLU A 42 -21.16 9.76 6.69
N ILE A 43 -21.84 9.91 7.85
CA ILE A 43 -21.31 9.37 9.10
C ILE A 43 -21.14 7.85 9.05
N ALA A 44 -22.03 7.13 8.38
CA ALA A 44 -21.92 5.68 8.23
C ALA A 44 -20.62 5.31 7.51
N THR A 45 -20.26 6.04 6.45
CA THR A 45 -18.99 5.82 5.75
C THR A 45 -17.75 6.09 6.62
N PHE A 46 -17.82 7.08 7.52
CA PHE A 46 -16.74 7.36 8.48
C PHE A 46 -16.64 6.29 9.57
N VAL A 47 -17.77 5.77 10.05
CA VAL A 47 -17.83 4.64 10.98
C VAL A 47 -17.20 3.41 10.33
N ASP A 48 -17.62 3.06 9.11
CA ASP A 48 -17.05 1.94 8.36
C ASP A 48 -15.54 2.13 8.18
N THR A 49 -15.09 3.32 7.81
CA THR A 49 -13.66 3.64 7.66
C THR A 49 -12.89 3.44 8.96
N ALA A 50 -13.47 3.84 10.09
CA ALA A 50 -12.89 3.67 11.41
C ALA A 50 -12.83 2.19 11.82
N ASP A 51 -13.88 1.41 11.53
CA ASP A 51 -13.92 -0.03 11.79
C ASP A 51 -12.91 -0.80 10.91
N PHE A 52 -12.82 -0.46 9.61
CA PHE A 52 -11.79 -0.99 8.72
C PHE A 52 -10.38 -0.65 9.21
N SER A 53 -10.18 0.50 9.86
CA SER A 53 -8.87 0.86 10.42
C SER A 53 -8.43 -0.07 11.55
N VAL A 54 -9.36 -0.54 12.37
CA VAL A 54 -9.05 -1.50 13.44
C VAL A 54 -8.62 -2.84 12.84
N GLN A 55 -9.40 -3.35 11.87
CA GLN A 55 -9.08 -4.61 11.21
C GLN A 55 -7.74 -4.57 10.47
N GLU A 56 -7.43 -3.44 9.84
CA GLU A 56 -6.15 -3.22 9.16
C GLU A 56 -4.99 -3.13 10.15
N ASN A 57 -5.18 -2.48 11.30
CA ASN A 57 -4.16 -2.41 12.37
C ASN A 57 -3.78 -3.80 12.88
N GLU A 58 -4.74 -4.72 13.03
CA GLU A 58 -4.45 -6.12 13.37
C GLU A 58 -3.60 -6.79 12.29
N SER A 59 -3.83 -6.47 11.02
CA SER A 59 -2.99 -6.97 9.92
C SER A 59 -1.58 -6.40 9.98
N TYR A 60 -1.45 -5.11 10.28
CA TYR A 60 -0.15 -4.46 10.44
C TYR A 60 0.64 -5.05 11.61
N ASP A 61 0.01 -5.36 12.74
CA ASP A 61 0.67 -6.04 13.85
C ASP A 61 1.27 -7.39 13.43
N ARG A 62 0.53 -8.17 12.64
CA ARG A 62 1.03 -9.44 12.07
C ARG A 62 2.22 -9.22 11.14
N ASP A 63 2.22 -8.13 10.37
CA ASP A 63 3.31 -7.82 9.43
C ASP A 63 4.56 -7.29 10.13
N VAL A 64 4.40 -6.46 11.17
CA VAL A 64 5.52 -6.01 12.03
C VAL A 64 6.15 -7.20 12.77
N ALA A 65 5.36 -8.19 13.18
CA ALA A 65 5.87 -9.39 13.83
C ALA A 65 6.81 -10.21 12.94
N LYS A 66 6.64 -10.16 11.61
CA LYS A 66 7.49 -10.89 10.63
C LYS A 66 8.85 -10.23 10.40
N VAL A 67 9.01 -8.96 10.77
CA VAL A 67 10.26 -8.20 10.55
C VAL A 67 11.31 -8.63 11.57
N GLN A 68 12.43 -9.20 11.09
CA GLN A 68 13.52 -9.67 11.95
C GLN A 68 14.47 -8.56 12.41
N ARG A 69 14.64 -7.51 11.61
CA ARG A 69 15.51 -6.37 11.95
C ARG A 69 14.86 -5.49 13.01
N LEU A 70 15.50 -5.37 14.17
CA LEU A 70 14.98 -4.58 15.29
C LEU A 70 14.83 -3.09 14.96
N ASP A 71 15.76 -2.47 14.25
CA ASP A 71 15.67 -1.05 13.89
C ASP A 71 14.45 -0.76 13.02
N ASP A 72 14.25 -1.58 11.99
CA ASP A 72 13.10 -1.49 11.08
C ASP A 72 11.80 -1.79 11.84
N LYS A 73 11.81 -2.79 12.72
CA LYS A 73 10.69 -3.12 13.59
C LYS A 73 10.31 -1.95 14.51
N ILE A 74 11.28 -1.27 15.13
CA ILE A 74 11.04 -0.09 15.97
C ILE A 74 10.40 1.03 15.15
N ARG A 75 10.91 1.30 13.94
CA ARG A 75 10.37 2.33 13.04
C ARG A 75 8.93 2.02 12.64
N LEU A 76 8.63 0.78 12.24
CA LEU A 76 7.28 0.35 11.91
C LEU A 76 6.35 0.38 13.12
N THR A 77 6.81 -0.05 14.29
CA THR A 77 6.00 -0.04 15.52
C THR A 77 5.65 1.40 15.93
N ARG A 78 6.55 2.37 15.75
CA ARG A 78 6.25 3.79 15.99
C ARG A 78 5.17 4.29 15.04
N LEU A 79 5.28 3.99 13.75
CA LEU A 79 4.26 4.35 12.77
C LEU A 79 2.91 3.69 13.08
N LEU A 80 2.92 2.42 13.48
CA LEU A 80 1.71 1.70 13.82
C LEU A 80 1.01 2.30 15.05
N ARG A 81 1.75 2.72 16.07
CA ARG A 81 1.18 3.46 17.22
C ARG A 81 0.60 4.81 16.80
N GLU A 82 1.24 5.51 15.86
CA GLU A 82 0.70 6.77 15.32
C GLU A 82 -0.61 6.54 14.55
N ILE A 83 -0.69 5.46 13.76
CA ILE A 83 -1.91 5.05 13.06
C ILE A 83 -3.01 4.70 14.06
N GLN A 84 -2.70 3.83 15.04
CA GLN A 84 -3.64 3.42 16.09
C GLN A 84 -4.18 4.64 16.84
N LYS A 85 -3.30 5.54 17.29
CA LYS A 85 -3.70 6.78 17.96
C LYS A 85 -4.62 7.64 17.10
N THR A 86 -4.29 7.81 15.81
CA THR A 86 -5.11 8.62 14.89
C THR A 86 -6.47 7.97 14.62
N GLY A 87 -6.51 6.63 14.55
CA GLY A 87 -7.75 5.86 14.43
C GLY A 87 -8.62 5.93 15.69
N ASP A 88 -8.01 5.83 16.86
CA ASP A 88 -8.70 5.97 18.15
C ASP A 88 -9.29 7.38 18.33
N ASP A 89 -8.52 8.42 18.01
CA ASP A 89 -9.04 9.80 18.02
C ASP A 89 -10.22 9.98 17.04
N LEU A 90 -10.17 9.32 15.87
CA LEU A 90 -11.26 9.36 14.88
C LEU A 90 -12.51 8.68 15.44
N ARG A 91 -12.35 7.53 16.09
CA ARG A 91 -13.44 6.79 16.75
C ARG A 91 -14.05 7.58 17.90
N GLU A 92 -13.22 8.25 18.70
CA GLU A 92 -13.69 9.13 19.78
C GLU A 92 -14.54 10.28 19.23
N ASP A 93 -14.06 10.93 18.16
CA ASP A 93 -14.81 12.02 17.50
C ASP A 93 -16.14 11.53 16.91
N ILE A 94 -16.16 10.33 16.31
CA ILE A 94 -17.38 9.69 15.79
C ILE A 94 -18.34 9.35 16.93
N ASN A 95 -17.86 8.68 17.97
CA ASN A 95 -18.67 8.26 19.12
C ASN A 95 -19.26 9.45 19.88
N GLY A 96 -18.54 10.58 19.93
CA GLY A 96 -19.06 11.83 20.49
C GLY A 96 -20.27 12.39 19.73
N MET A 97 -20.41 12.08 18.43
CA MET A 97 -21.48 12.58 17.57
C MET A 97 -22.66 11.63 17.41
N VAL A 98 -22.41 10.33 17.49
CA VAL A 98 -23.41 9.28 17.34
C VAL A 98 -24.12 9.05 18.68
N PHE A 99 -25.39 8.65 18.64
CA PHE A 99 -26.11 8.23 19.84
C PHE A 99 -25.64 6.82 20.20
N GLU A 100 -25.30 6.61 21.48
CA GLU A 100 -24.75 5.35 21.99
C GLU A 100 -25.66 4.13 21.73
N GLU A 101 -26.96 4.37 21.58
CA GLU A 101 -28.00 3.37 21.38
C GLU A 101 -28.24 2.97 19.92
N ASP A 102 -27.85 3.82 18.97
CA ASP A 102 -28.04 3.59 17.53
C ASP A 102 -26.84 4.17 16.77
N THR A 103 -25.92 3.31 16.32
CA THR A 103 -24.69 3.71 15.59
C THR A 103 -24.95 4.51 14.29
N SER A 104 -26.21 4.48 13.82
CA SER A 104 -26.68 5.18 12.64
C SER A 104 -27.37 6.53 12.93
N LYS A 105 -27.68 6.84 14.19
CA LYS A 105 -28.40 8.08 14.55
C LYS A 105 -27.44 9.10 15.14
N LEU A 106 -27.16 10.16 14.38
CA LEU A 106 -26.44 11.35 14.88
C LEU A 106 -27.27 12.15 15.88
N LYS A 107 -26.60 12.71 16.90
CA LYS A 107 -27.14 13.74 17.80
C LYS A 107 -27.62 14.95 16.97
N THR A 108 -28.73 15.57 17.36
CA THR A 108 -29.30 16.74 16.67
C THR A 108 -28.31 17.91 16.59
N SER A 109 -27.54 18.15 17.64
CA SER A 109 -26.46 19.15 17.65
C SER A 109 -25.31 18.81 16.69
N ALA A 110 -24.99 17.52 16.53
CA ALA A 110 -24.00 17.06 15.55
C ALA A 110 -24.50 17.22 14.11
N ARG A 111 -25.80 17.03 13.86
CA ARG A 111 -26.41 17.27 12.55
C ARG A 111 -26.41 18.76 12.18
N LEU A 112 -26.72 19.64 13.14
CA LEU A 112 -26.70 21.09 12.91
C LEU A 112 -25.28 21.61 12.62
N LEU A 113 -24.27 21.07 13.31
CA LEU A 113 -22.85 21.43 13.13
C LEU A 113 -22.13 20.51 12.13
N TRP A 114 -22.86 19.77 11.29
CA TRP A 114 -22.29 18.72 10.44
C TRP A 114 -21.20 19.24 9.52
N ALA A 115 -21.41 20.39 8.86
CA ALA A 115 -20.41 20.94 7.93
C ALA A 115 -19.04 21.15 8.57
N SER A 116 -18.99 21.66 9.80
CA SER A 116 -17.73 21.86 10.54
C SER A 116 -17.13 20.54 11.00
N LYS A 117 -17.96 19.64 11.56
CA LYS A 117 -17.48 18.33 12.04
C LYS A 117 -17.00 17.45 10.90
N ARG A 118 -17.70 17.43 9.78
CA ARG A 118 -17.34 16.71 8.56
C ARG A 118 -15.93 17.08 8.10
N SER A 119 -15.61 18.37 7.98
CA SER A 119 -14.26 18.81 7.58
C SER A 119 -13.19 18.25 8.53
N ARG A 120 -13.46 18.26 9.84
CA ARG A 120 -12.53 17.71 10.83
C ARG A 120 -12.36 16.18 10.69
N LEU A 121 -13.44 15.44 10.43
CA LEU A 121 -13.35 14.00 10.18
C LEU A 121 -12.59 13.68 8.90
N GLU A 122 -12.89 14.38 7.81
CA GLU A 122 -12.17 14.21 6.53
C GLU A 122 -10.67 14.45 6.70
N ASP A 123 -10.28 15.47 7.44
CA ASP A 123 -8.87 15.75 7.72
C ASP A 123 -8.21 14.66 8.57
N ARG A 124 -8.94 14.08 9.54
CA ARG A 124 -8.43 12.94 10.32
C ARG A 124 -8.27 11.68 9.47
N VAL A 125 -9.23 11.38 8.61
CA VAL A 125 -9.14 10.26 7.66
C VAL A 125 -7.97 10.45 6.70
N ARG A 126 -7.78 11.66 6.14
CA ARG A 126 -6.61 11.96 5.29
C ARG A 126 -5.28 11.77 6.01
N ARG A 127 -5.19 12.17 7.28
CA ARG A 127 -3.99 11.96 8.11
C ARG A 127 -3.76 10.48 8.36
N LEU A 128 -4.81 9.73 8.68
CA LEU A 128 -4.76 8.28 8.85
C LEU A 128 -4.25 7.60 7.57
N ASP A 129 -4.80 7.95 6.41
CA ASP A 129 -4.40 7.38 5.13
C ASP A 129 -2.96 7.74 4.74
N MET A 130 -2.52 8.96 5.03
CA MET A 130 -1.11 9.33 4.83
C MET A 130 -0.17 8.47 5.67
N LEU A 131 -0.54 8.20 6.93
CA LEU A 131 0.25 7.34 7.81
C LEU A 131 0.24 5.87 7.35
N ARG A 132 -0.91 5.36 6.91
CA ARG A 132 -1.04 4.03 6.28
C ARG A 132 -0.14 3.88 5.06
N MET A 133 -0.20 4.86 4.15
CA MET A 133 0.67 4.88 2.96
C MET A 133 2.14 4.93 3.35
N ARG A 134 2.51 5.75 4.34
CA ARG A 134 3.87 5.80 4.86
C ARG A 134 4.31 4.46 5.46
N PHE A 135 3.44 3.81 6.22
CA PHE A 135 3.71 2.49 6.80
C PHE A 135 3.96 1.45 5.71
N LEU A 136 3.06 1.35 4.72
CA LEU A 136 3.17 0.40 3.60
C LEU A 136 4.48 0.58 2.82
N VAL A 137 4.86 1.83 2.52
CA VAL A 137 6.11 2.13 1.81
C VAL A 137 7.32 1.69 2.62
N VAL A 138 7.36 1.98 3.92
CA VAL A 138 8.48 1.57 4.77
C VAL A 138 8.52 0.04 4.89
N TYR A 139 7.39 -0.61 5.10
CA TYR A 139 7.30 -2.07 5.15
C TYR A 139 7.80 -2.72 3.86
N MET A 140 7.35 -2.26 2.69
CA MET A 140 7.82 -2.77 1.40
C MET A 140 9.32 -2.55 1.19
N GLY A 141 9.87 -1.41 1.64
CA GLY A 141 11.31 -1.17 1.62
C GLY A 141 12.10 -2.16 2.49
N VAL A 142 11.55 -2.54 3.65
CA VAL A 142 12.13 -3.54 4.55
C VAL A 142 12.07 -4.94 3.94
N VAL A 143 10.92 -5.33 3.36
CA VAL A 143 10.76 -6.62 2.67
C VAL A 143 11.70 -6.74 1.47
N ALA A 144 11.82 -5.69 0.65
CA ALA A 144 12.74 -5.65 -0.48
C ALA A 144 14.22 -5.76 -0.03
N SER A 145 14.58 -5.10 1.08
CA SER A 145 15.93 -5.18 1.65
C SER A 145 16.24 -6.60 2.14
N GLN A 146 15.28 -7.28 2.77
CA GLN A 146 15.43 -8.67 3.19
C GLN A 146 15.59 -9.61 1.98
N ALA A 147 14.80 -9.42 0.92
CA ALA A 147 14.93 -10.20 -0.31
C ALA A 147 16.34 -10.08 -0.94
N ASN A 148 16.91 -8.87 -1.00
CA ASN A 148 18.26 -8.65 -1.54
C ASN A 148 19.38 -9.29 -0.70
N THR A 149 19.21 -9.37 0.62
CA THR A 149 20.18 -10.10 1.47
C THR A 149 20.13 -11.61 1.25
N THR A 150 18.95 -12.17 0.98
CA THR A 150 18.81 -13.61 0.71
C THR A 150 19.36 -14.03 -0.66
N THR A 151 19.29 -13.17 -1.68
CA THR A 151 19.85 -13.44 -3.02
C THR A 151 21.37 -13.33 -3.06
N THR A 152 21.95 -12.33 -2.37
CA THR A 152 23.41 -12.14 -2.30
C THR A 152 24.13 -13.31 -1.60
N THR A 153 23.44 -14.01 -0.69
CA THR A 153 23.98 -15.21 -0.01
C THR A 153 23.99 -16.44 -0.94
N ARG A 154 23.22 -16.44 -2.03
CA ARG A 154 23.12 -17.55 -2.99
C ARG A 154 24.05 -17.41 -4.21
N GLU A 155 24.55 -16.20 -4.48
CA GLU A 155 25.43 -15.93 -5.64
C GLU A 155 26.93 -16.13 -5.37
N LYS A 156 27.35 -16.29 -4.10
CA LYS A 156 28.77 -16.48 -3.76
C LYS A 156 29.25 -17.94 -3.88
N SER A 157 28.65 -18.73 -4.77
CA SER A 157 29.02 -20.14 -5.02
C SER A 157 29.00 -20.54 -6.51
N SER A 158 29.62 -19.74 -7.37
CA SER A 158 30.04 -20.18 -8.71
C SER A 158 31.49 -19.79 -8.98
N PRO A 159 32.38 -20.74 -9.36
CA PRO A 159 33.76 -20.42 -9.74
C PRO A 159 33.79 -19.65 -11.07
N PRO A 160 34.80 -18.80 -11.31
CA PRO A 160 34.92 -18.05 -12.56
C PRO A 160 35.22 -19.00 -13.74
N PRO A 161 34.57 -18.86 -14.90
CA PRO A 161 34.93 -19.62 -16.09
C PRO A 161 36.23 -19.08 -16.71
N PRO A 162 37.03 -19.93 -17.40
CA PRO A 162 38.30 -19.55 -18.02
C PRO A 162 38.10 -18.63 -19.25
N PRO A 163 39.11 -17.81 -19.62
CA PRO A 163 38.98 -16.86 -20.71
C PRO A 163 38.97 -17.55 -22.08
N PRO A 164 38.01 -17.24 -22.98
CA PRO A 164 38.08 -17.66 -24.37
C PRO A 164 38.93 -16.69 -25.23
N PRO A 165 39.62 -17.18 -26.27
CA PRO A 165 40.53 -16.39 -27.10
C PRO A 165 39.78 -15.47 -28.07
N LEU A 166 40.33 -14.26 -28.25
CA LEU A 166 40.09 -13.37 -29.41
C LEU A 166 40.59 -14.07 -30.69
N PRO A 167 39.96 -13.88 -31.88
CA PRO A 167 40.19 -12.62 -32.60
C PRO A 167 39.04 -12.12 -33.53
N THR A 168 39.08 -10.79 -33.79
CA THR A 168 38.82 -10.05 -35.06
C THR A 168 37.58 -10.41 -35.92
N ALA A 169 36.79 -9.49 -36.47
CA ALA A 169 36.91 -8.06 -36.68
C ALA A 169 35.53 -7.52 -37.18
N ARG A 170 35.26 -6.24 -36.85
CA ARG A 170 34.65 -5.17 -37.69
C ARG A 170 33.31 -5.51 -38.38
N ASP A 171 32.23 -4.78 -38.11
CA ASP A 171 31.98 -3.39 -38.52
C ASP A 171 30.52 -3.08 -38.07
N LEU A 172 30.00 -1.88 -37.83
CA LEU A 172 30.47 -0.50 -37.90
C LEU A 172 29.31 0.36 -37.33
N GLU A 173 29.65 1.33 -36.49
CA GLU A 173 29.01 2.65 -36.32
C GLU A 173 27.50 2.81 -35.98
N LYS A 174 27.21 3.34 -34.78
CA LYS A 174 27.16 4.80 -34.56
C LYS A 174 27.10 5.17 -33.06
N SER A 175 28.09 5.96 -32.63
CA SER A 175 28.21 6.71 -31.37
C SER A 175 27.38 8.04 -31.46
N PRO A 176 27.33 9.00 -30.49
CA PRO A 176 28.21 9.19 -29.31
C PRO A 176 27.60 9.71 -27.97
N ILE A 177 28.28 9.36 -26.86
CA ILE A 177 28.84 10.19 -25.77
C ILE A 177 27.92 11.17 -24.99
N PHE A 178 27.72 10.96 -23.66
CA PHE A 178 28.35 11.78 -22.57
C PHE A 178 27.88 11.50 -21.11
N LYS A 179 28.89 11.35 -20.24
CA LYS A 179 29.07 11.70 -18.79
C LYS A 179 28.33 10.95 -17.67
N THR A 180 29.15 10.27 -16.86
CA THR A 180 28.92 9.87 -15.46
C THR A 180 29.03 11.06 -14.49
N PRO A 181 28.62 10.88 -13.22
CA PRO A 181 29.65 10.95 -12.17
C PRO A 181 29.56 9.84 -11.09
N THR A 182 30.70 9.17 -10.93
CA THR A 182 31.44 8.82 -9.69
C THR A 182 30.69 8.42 -8.41
N ARG A 183 30.83 7.14 -8.05
CA ARG A 183 30.57 6.58 -6.70
C ARG A 183 31.88 6.58 -5.88
N PRO A 184 31.89 6.99 -4.60
CA PRO A 184 33.10 7.01 -3.79
C PRO A 184 33.53 5.60 -3.32
N ALA A 185 34.84 5.37 -3.32
CA ALA A 185 35.49 4.13 -2.91
C ALA A 185 35.64 4.01 -1.38
N LEU A 186 35.47 2.80 -0.85
CA LEU A 186 35.70 2.45 0.57
C LEU A 186 37.14 1.91 0.78
N PRO A 187 37.74 2.11 1.98
CA PRO A 187 39.19 1.98 2.21
C PRO A 187 39.70 0.54 2.36
N LYS A 188 40.96 0.36 1.95
CA LYS A 188 41.75 -0.89 1.83
C LYS A 188 42.16 -1.56 3.15
N GLY A 189 41.43 -1.35 4.26
CA GLY A 189 41.87 -1.73 5.61
C GLY A 189 41.36 -3.06 6.17
N LEU A 190 40.51 -3.80 5.46
CA LEU A 190 39.83 -5.01 5.97
C LEU A 190 40.20 -6.31 5.23
N MET A 191 41.20 -6.26 4.35
CA MET A 191 41.55 -7.39 3.47
C MET A 191 42.66 -8.29 4.02
N GLU A 192 43.41 -7.86 5.03
CA GLU A 192 44.56 -8.63 5.54
C GLU A 192 44.23 -9.64 6.65
N GLY A 193 43.02 -9.65 7.23
CA GLY A 193 42.71 -10.44 8.43
C GLY A 193 42.20 -11.87 8.22
N ILE A 194 41.94 -12.30 6.98
CA ILE A 194 41.22 -13.56 6.68
C ILE A 194 42.16 -14.67 6.15
N ILE A 195 43.45 -14.38 5.93
CA ILE A 195 44.36 -15.31 5.24
C ILE A 195 44.89 -16.45 6.14
N ASN A 196 44.78 -16.34 7.48
CA ASN A 196 45.50 -17.26 8.38
C ASN A 196 44.64 -18.06 9.37
N ARG A 197 43.59 -18.78 8.92
CA ARG A 197 43.05 -19.92 9.71
C ARG A 197 42.63 -21.12 8.84
N PRO A 198 43.01 -22.36 9.22
CA PRO A 198 42.70 -23.58 8.47
C PRO A 198 41.22 -24.01 8.66
N PRO A 199 40.61 -24.71 7.67
CA PRO A 199 39.20 -25.05 7.68
C PRO A 199 38.87 -26.20 8.64
N LEU A 200 37.93 -25.98 9.55
CA LEU A 200 37.35 -27.01 10.41
C LEU A 200 36.37 -27.88 9.61
N ARG A 201 36.55 -29.19 9.80
CA ARG A 201 35.90 -30.31 9.11
C ARG A 201 34.37 -30.28 9.19
N SER A 202 33.76 -30.61 8.06
CA SER A 202 32.34 -30.92 7.88
C SER A 202 31.85 -31.98 8.88
N LEU A 203 30.82 -31.65 9.67
CA LEU A 203 30.03 -32.63 10.40
C LEU A 203 28.95 -33.19 9.47
N THR A 204 29.24 -34.39 8.98
CA THR A 204 28.30 -35.37 8.46
C THR A 204 27.31 -35.76 9.56
N THR A 205 26.01 -35.68 9.27
CA THR A 205 24.99 -36.40 10.06
C THR A 205 24.15 -37.23 9.10
N GLN A 206 24.53 -38.49 8.94
CA GLN A 206 23.59 -39.54 8.56
C GLN A 206 22.95 -40.06 9.86
N ALA A 207 21.63 -39.99 9.95
CA ALA A 207 20.85 -40.82 10.85
C ALA A 207 19.64 -41.37 10.09
N LEU A 208 19.64 -42.69 9.97
CA LEU A 208 18.65 -43.59 9.39
C LEU A 208 17.22 -43.36 9.95
N VAL A 209 16.19 -43.62 9.14
CA VAL A 209 15.11 -44.63 9.37
C VAL A 209 13.95 -44.40 8.34
N ASN A 210 13.92 -45.29 7.35
CA ASN A 210 12.76 -45.95 6.70
C ASN A 210 11.51 -45.14 6.26
N HIS A 211 11.44 -44.79 4.98
CA HIS A 211 10.21 -44.85 4.16
C HIS A 211 10.58 -44.93 2.66
N PRO A 212 10.12 -45.92 1.87
CA PRO A 212 10.40 -45.96 0.44
C PRO A 212 9.28 -45.23 -0.30
N GLU A 213 9.41 -43.92 -0.46
CA GLU A 213 8.75 -43.21 -1.56
C GLU A 213 9.82 -42.53 -2.42
N PRO A 214 9.76 -42.64 -3.76
CA PRO A 214 10.73 -42.03 -4.64
C PRO A 214 10.46 -40.52 -4.71
N ILE A 215 11.02 -39.75 -3.77
CA ILE A 215 11.05 -38.29 -3.88
C ILE A 215 12.01 -37.94 -5.04
N PRO A 216 11.53 -37.31 -6.12
CA PRO A 216 12.40 -36.93 -7.22
C PRO A 216 13.39 -35.87 -6.76
N LYS A 217 14.64 -36.08 -7.15
CA LYS A 217 15.79 -35.19 -6.88
C LYS A 217 15.41 -33.73 -7.11
N PRO A 218 15.82 -32.77 -6.26
CA PRO A 218 15.60 -31.36 -6.51
C PRO A 218 16.18 -30.98 -7.88
N SER A 219 15.31 -30.55 -8.79
CA SER A 219 15.68 -30.35 -10.18
C SER A 219 16.70 -29.21 -10.29
N ARG A 220 17.85 -29.51 -10.89
CA ARG A 220 18.97 -28.58 -11.05
C ARG A 220 18.67 -27.40 -12.00
N LYS A 221 17.43 -27.29 -12.48
CA LYS A 221 16.98 -26.34 -13.52
C LYS A 221 16.12 -25.19 -12.98
N GLY A 222 15.85 -25.15 -11.67
CA GLY A 222 15.06 -24.06 -11.06
C GLY A 222 13.70 -23.86 -11.76
N TRP A 223 13.28 -22.60 -11.93
CA TRP A 223 12.00 -22.24 -12.56
C TRP A 223 11.79 -22.79 -13.97
N ALA A 224 12.85 -22.95 -14.77
CA ALA A 224 12.75 -23.54 -16.10
C ALA A 224 12.35 -25.02 -16.06
N GLY A 225 12.78 -25.75 -15.01
CA GLY A 225 12.34 -27.13 -14.78
C GLY A 225 10.87 -27.20 -14.38
N VAL A 226 10.43 -26.28 -13.53
CA VAL A 226 9.03 -26.19 -13.10
C VAL A 226 8.10 -25.89 -14.27
N VAL A 227 8.49 -24.97 -15.17
CA VAL A 227 7.72 -24.67 -16.38
C VAL A 227 7.68 -25.87 -17.33
N GLN A 228 8.80 -26.55 -17.53
CA GLN A 228 8.85 -27.76 -18.37
C GLN A 228 7.99 -28.89 -17.79
N GLU A 229 7.91 -29.01 -16.46
CA GLU A 229 7.09 -29.99 -15.76
C GLU A 229 5.60 -29.62 -15.76
N LEU A 230 5.28 -28.32 -15.66
CA LEU A 230 3.92 -27.81 -15.84
C LEU A 230 3.43 -28.02 -17.27
N GLN A 231 4.27 -27.76 -18.27
CA GLN A 231 3.98 -28.03 -19.68
C GLN A 231 3.77 -29.52 -19.96
N ARG A 232 4.43 -30.41 -19.19
CA ARG A 232 4.26 -31.86 -19.31
C ARG A 232 3.14 -32.41 -18.42
N SER A 233 2.48 -31.56 -17.62
CA SER A 233 1.46 -31.98 -16.67
C SER A 233 0.19 -32.47 -17.40
N PRO A 234 -0.31 -33.69 -17.09
CA PRO A 234 -1.56 -34.19 -17.65
C PRO A 234 -2.76 -33.31 -17.28
N LYS A 235 -2.70 -32.67 -16.12
CA LYS A 235 -3.77 -31.79 -15.60
C LYS A 235 -3.90 -30.50 -16.42
N MET A 236 -2.79 -29.99 -16.96
CA MET A 236 -2.80 -28.86 -17.89
C MET A 236 -3.46 -29.28 -19.21
N HIS A 237 -3.06 -30.41 -19.79
CA HIS A 237 -3.66 -30.93 -21.03
C HIS A 237 -5.15 -31.22 -20.89
N GLN A 238 -5.58 -31.73 -19.73
CA GLN A 238 -7.00 -31.95 -19.44
C GLN A 238 -7.81 -30.64 -19.41
N ARG A 239 -7.22 -29.54 -18.88
CA ARG A 239 -7.84 -28.21 -18.91
C ARG A 239 -7.91 -27.66 -20.33
N HIS A 240 -6.85 -27.74 -21.12
CA HIS A 240 -6.87 -27.33 -22.52
C HIS A 240 -7.90 -28.11 -23.34
N ALA A 241 -7.96 -29.44 -23.19
CA ALA A 241 -8.96 -30.27 -23.86
C ALA A 241 -10.40 -30.02 -23.37
N SER A 242 -10.58 -29.59 -22.11
CA SER A 242 -11.90 -29.18 -21.61
C SER A 242 -12.35 -27.85 -22.20
N ILE A 243 -11.42 -26.91 -22.38
CA ILE A 243 -11.67 -25.62 -23.00
C ILE A 243 -11.98 -25.80 -24.49
N GLU A 244 -11.20 -26.61 -25.20
CA GLU A 244 -11.46 -26.91 -26.61
C GLU A 244 -12.82 -27.59 -26.83
N ARG A 245 -13.25 -28.49 -25.94
CA ARG A 245 -14.62 -29.06 -25.99
C ARG A 245 -15.71 -28.04 -25.66
N ALA A 246 -15.47 -27.14 -24.71
CA ALA A 246 -16.42 -26.07 -24.39
C ALA A 246 -16.57 -25.09 -25.55
N MET A 247 -15.45 -24.77 -26.23
CA MET A 247 -15.41 -23.87 -27.37
C MET A 247 -16.00 -24.50 -28.63
N SER A 248 -15.80 -25.81 -28.87
CA SER A 248 -16.42 -26.50 -30.01
C SER A 248 -17.93 -26.70 -29.83
N GLY A 249 -18.41 -26.82 -28.59
CA GLY A 249 -19.84 -26.88 -28.28
C GLY A 249 -20.59 -25.55 -28.48
N SER A 250 -19.90 -24.41 -28.36
CA SER A 250 -20.51 -23.09 -28.59
C SER A 250 -20.71 -22.72 -30.06
N TYR A 251 -20.05 -23.40 -31.02
CA TYR A 251 -20.23 -23.14 -32.46
C TYR A 251 -21.36 -23.97 -33.11
N SER A 252 -21.98 -24.93 -32.41
CA SER A 252 -23.06 -25.77 -32.97
C SER A 252 -24.49 -25.31 -32.59
N LYS A 253 -24.64 -24.13 -31.97
CA LYS A 253 -25.94 -23.52 -31.68
C LYS A 253 -26.03 -22.11 -32.26
N SER A 254 -26.11 -22.07 -33.57
CA SER A 254 -26.69 -20.97 -34.35
C SER A 254 -27.31 -21.59 -35.61
N PRO A 255 -28.53 -21.16 -35.98
CA PRO A 255 -29.47 -21.90 -36.85
C PRO A 255 -29.00 -22.11 -38.29
#